data_AF-A0AAW0IV69-F1
#
_entry.id   AF-A0AAW0IV69-F1
#
_cell.length_a   1.000
_cell.length_b   1.000
_cell.length_c   1.000
_cell.angle_alpha   90.00
_cell.angle_beta   90.00
_cell.angle_gamma   90.00
#
_symmetry.space_group_name_H-M   'P 1'
#
loop_
_entity.id
_entity.type
_entity.pdbx_description
1 polymer ?
#
loop_
_entity_poly.entity_id
_entity_poly.type
_entity_poly.pdbx_seq_one_letter_code
_entity_poly.pdbx_strand_id
1 'polypeptide(L)'
;MKILEANAGALTNYEVVDFLRSKGAANDSTRVLAQVSPSEYKVYDYLVQTAACNQTREHINDFVDKCKIYGLAKAEVLNIINIRPTSIIDIYTIIEEGETRFGDETRFGEVSKELAELVEKTLPPPPTDPESEAGINEGKEETENEEHNVETKGEEQTKEGNDDGKEETVVGELMDTS
;
A
#
# COMPACT_ATOMS: atom_id res chain seq x y z
N MET A 1 -14.58 -20.86 -18.54
CA MET A 1 -15.11 -19.50 -18.28
C MET A 1 -14.89 -18.67 -19.54
N LYS A 2 -15.86 -17.85 -19.97
CA LYS A 2 -15.72 -16.92 -21.12
C LYS A 2 -16.00 -15.50 -20.64
N ILE A 3 -15.20 -14.53 -21.09
CA ILE A 3 -15.38 -13.11 -20.78
C ILE A 3 -16.42 -12.56 -21.75
N LEU A 4 -17.51 -11.99 -21.24
CA LEU A 4 -18.57 -11.37 -22.05
C LEU A 4 -18.27 -9.90 -22.36
N GLU A 5 -17.75 -9.18 -21.37
CA GLU A 5 -17.38 -7.77 -21.46
C GLU A 5 -16.07 -7.55 -20.72
N ALA A 6 -15.09 -6.93 -21.38
CA ALA A 6 -13.78 -6.70 -20.79
C ALA A 6 -13.77 -5.52 -19.79
N ASN A 7 -14.63 -4.52 -20.00
CA ASN A 7 -14.76 -3.34 -19.15
C ASN A 7 -16.24 -2.94 -19.06
N ALA A 8 -16.90 -3.34 -17.97
CA ALA A 8 -18.31 -3.02 -17.71
C ALA A 8 -18.51 -1.63 -17.07
N GLY A 9 -17.42 -0.94 -16.72
CA GLY A 9 -17.47 0.35 -16.04
C GLY A 9 -16.34 0.52 -15.04
N ALA A 10 -16.14 1.77 -14.64
CA ALA A 10 -15.19 2.13 -13.60
C ALA A 10 -15.87 2.18 -12.23
N LEU A 11 -15.12 1.83 -11.19
CA LEU A 11 -15.55 1.90 -9.79
C LEU A 11 -14.73 2.94 -9.05
N THR A 12 -15.39 3.68 -8.17
CA THR A 12 -14.71 4.56 -7.21
C THR A 12 -14.02 3.72 -6.14
N ASN A 13 -12.96 4.26 -5.55
CA ASN A 13 -12.28 3.63 -4.42
C ASN A 13 -13.25 3.40 -3.24
N TYR A 14 -14.18 4.32 -3.01
CA TYR A 14 -15.24 4.17 -2.03
C TYR A 14 -16.13 2.93 -2.30
N GLU A 15 -16.59 2.72 -3.53
CA GLU A 15 -17.43 1.56 -3.86
C GLU A 15 -16.70 0.24 -3.63
N VAL A 16 -15.38 0.21 -3.90
CA VAL A 16 -14.54 -0.96 -3.59
C VAL A 16 -14.44 -1.17 -2.09
N VAL A 17 -14.21 -0.11 -1.30
CA VAL A 17 -14.18 -0.20 0.17
C VAL A 17 -15.52 -0.67 0.72
N ASP A 18 -16.64 -0.09 0.27
CA ASP A 18 -18.00 -0.44 0.69
C ASP A 18 -18.32 -1.91 0.37
N PHE A 19 -17.96 -2.35 -0.84
CA PHE A 19 -18.09 -3.75 -1.23
C PHE A 19 -17.26 -4.69 -0.33
N LEU A 20 -15.99 -4.35 -0.06
CA LEU A 20 -15.13 -5.18 0.80
C LEU A 20 -15.64 -5.22 2.24
N ARG A 21 -16.13 -4.10 2.78
CA ARG A 21 -16.81 -4.04 4.09
C ARG A 21 -18.04 -4.95 4.12
N SER A 22 -18.85 -4.97 3.05
CA SER A 22 -20.01 -5.85 2.95
C SER A 22 -19.66 -7.35 2.96
N LYS A 23 -18.43 -7.71 2.53
CA LYS A 23 -17.88 -9.08 2.61
C LYS A 23 -17.28 -9.42 3.98
N GLY A 24 -17.25 -8.46 4.91
CA GLY A 24 -16.67 -8.61 6.24
C GLY A 24 -15.21 -8.14 6.35
N ALA A 25 -14.71 -7.35 5.39
CA ALA A 25 -13.39 -6.75 5.54
C ALA A 25 -13.41 -5.71 6.68
N ALA A 26 -12.55 -5.90 7.67
CA ALA A 26 -12.36 -5.02 8.82
C ALA A 26 -10.89 -5.02 9.23
N ASN A 27 -10.49 -3.98 9.97
CA ASN A 27 -9.13 -3.82 10.52
C ASN A 27 -8.96 -4.49 11.90
N ASP A 28 -10.00 -5.16 12.41
CA ASP A 28 -9.99 -5.77 13.73
C ASP A 28 -9.61 -7.27 13.69
N SER A 29 -9.55 -7.89 14.86
CA SER A 29 -9.25 -9.33 14.97
C SER A 29 -10.34 -10.23 14.35
N THR A 30 -11.48 -9.69 13.94
CA THR A 30 -12.56 -10.46 13.28
C THR A 30 -12.24 -10.76 11.82
N ARG A 31 -11.16 -10.16 11.28
CA ARG A 31 -10.60 -10.43 9.94
C ARG A 31 -10.50 -11.91 9.58
N VAL A 32 -10.18 -12.76 10.56
CA VAL A 32 -10.01 -14.21 10.39
C VAL A 32 -11.33 -14.93 10.07
N LEU A 33 -12.47 -14.33 10.43
CA LEU A 33 -13.80 -14.90 10.23
C LEU A 33 -14.42 -14.54 8.88
N ALA A 34 -13.90 -13.52 8.20
CA ALA A 34 -14.47 -13.02 6.95
C ALA A 34 -14.10 -13.92 5.76
N GLN A 35 -15.01 -14.01 4.80
CA GLN A 35 -14.78 -14.70 3.53
C GLN A 35 -14.10 -13.77 2.52
N VAL A 36 -13.01 -13.13 2.94
CA VAL A 36 -12.24 -12.16 2.15
C VAL A 36 -10.85 -12.75 1.89
N SER A 37 -10.45 -12.76 0.61
CA SER A 37 -9.17 -13.32 0.20
C SER A 37 -7.99 -12.45 0.68
N PRO A 38 -6.79 -13.02 0.85
CA PRO A 38 -5.61 -12.23 1.23
C PRO A 38 -5.31 -11.08 0.26
N SER A 39 -5.58 -11.24 -1.03
CA SER A 39 -5.42 -10.18 -2.03
C SER A 39 -6.43 -9.03 -1.84
N GLU A 40 -7.70 -9.36 -1.55
CA GLU A 40 -8.72 -8.34 -1.26
C GLU A 40 -8.41 -7.57 0.00
N TYR A 41 -7.82 -8.24 0.99
CA TYR A 41 -7.40 -7.60 2.23
C TYR A 41 -6.24 -6.61 2.05
N LYS A 42 -5.27 -6.90 1.18
CA LYS A 42 -4.23 -5.92 0.83
C LYS A 42 -4.81 -4.67 0.16
N VAL A 43 -5.81 -4.85 -0.70
CA VAL A 43 -6.51 -3.72 -1.33
C VAL A 43 -7.29 -2.93 -0.28
N TYR A 44 -8.00 -3.62 0.62
CA TYR A 44 -8.71 -2.98 1.72
C TYR A 44 -7.78 -2.14 2.60
N ASP A 45 -6.66 -2.71 3.05
CA ASP A 45 -5.68 -2.05 3.93
C ASP A 45 -5.11 -0.78 3.30
N TYR A 46 -4.85 -0.80 1.99
CA TYR A 46 -4.44 0.39 1.26
C TYR A 46 -5.57 1.43 1.21
N LEU A 47 -6.76 1.04 0.78
CA LEU A 47 -7.86 1.98 0.56
C LEU A 47 -8.36 2.64 1.85
N VAL A 48 -8.30 1.97 2.99
CA VAL A 48 -8.69 2.55 4.28
C VAL A 48 -7.75 3.65 4.76
N GLN A 49 -6.53 3.73 4.25
CA GLN A 49 -5.58 4.83 4.51
C GLN A 49 -5.85 6.06 3.61
N THR A 50 -6.70 5.92 2.59
CA THR A 50 -7.04 7.00 1.65
C THR A 50 -8.31 7.74 2.05
N ALA A 51 -8.63 8.84 1.35
CA ALA A 51 -9.87 9.59 1.50
C ALA A 51 -11.14 8.73 1.30
N ALA A 52 -11.05 7.63 0.55
CA ALA A 52 -12.15 6.71 0.30
C ALA A 52 -12.75 6.09 1.58
N CYS A 53 -11.96 5.99 2.66
CA CYS A 53 -12.40 5.40 3.93
C CYS A 53 -13.57 6.16 4.57
N ASN A 54 -13.50 7.49 4.49
CA ASN A 54 -14.43 8.43 5.14
C ASN A 54 -15.53 8.92 4.19
N GLN A 55 -15.37 8.69 2.89
CA GLN A 55 -16.37 9.03 1.87
C GLN A 55 -17.67 8.25 2.08
N THR A 56 -18.77 8.83 1.61
CA THR A 56 -20.08 8.15 1.54
C THR A 56 -20.69 8.37 0.16
N ARG A 57 -21.72 7.60 -0.16
CA ARG A 57 -22.46 7.73 -1.41
C ARG A 57 -23.04 9.14 -1.60
N GLU A 58 -23.48 9.77 -0.51
CA GLU A 58 -24.03 11.13 -0.51
C GLU A 58 -22.97 12.17 -0.87
N HIS A 59 -21.78 12.10 -0.26
CA HIS A 59 -20.66 12.99 -0.58
C HIS A 59 -20.27 12.91 -2.06
N ILE A 60 -20.19 11.70 -2.60
CA ILE A 60 -19.83 11.46 -4.00
C ILE A 60 -20.91 12.01 -4.94
N ASN A 61 -22.18 11.71 -4.67
CA ASN A 61 -23.28 12.20 -5.52
C ASN A 61 -23.36 13.72 -5.51
N ASP A 62 -23.22 14.35 -4.34
CA ASP A 62 -23.21 15.81 -4.20
C ASP A 62 -22.03 16.44 -4.97
N PHE A 63 -20.84 15.85 -4.89
CA PHE A 63 -19.69 16.29 -5.68
C PHE A 63 -19.94 16.14 -7.19
N VAL A 64 -20.41 14.98 -7.64
CA VAL A 64 -20.69 14.72 -9.07
C VAL A 64 -21.73 15.69 -9.61
N ASP A 65 -22.79 15.98 -8.85
CA ASP A 65 -23.83 16.92 -9.26
C ASP A 65 -23.30 18.35 -9.39
N LYS A 66 -22.49 18.81 -8.43
CA LYS A 66 -21.85 20.14 -8.49
C LYS A 66 -20.79 20.23 -9.58
N CYS A 67 -20.09 19.13 -9.87
CA CYS A 67 -19.02 19.08 -10.86
C CYS A 67 -19.53 19.18 -12.33
N LYS A 68 -20.82 18.90 -12.58
CA LYS A 68 -21.43 18.95 -13.93
C LYS A 68 -21.23 20.30 -14.64
N ILE A 69 -21.16 21.40 -13.90
CA ILE A 69 -21.01 22.75 -14.48
C ILE A 69 -19.68 22.95 -15.20
N TYR A 70 -18.64 22.21 -14.81
CA TYR A 70 -17.30 22.27 -15.40
C TYR A 70 -17.17 21.39 -16.64
N GLY A 71 -18.18 20.53 -16.90
CA GLY A 71 -18.21 19.65 -18.06
C GLY A 71 -17.08 18.62 -18.10
N LEU A 72 -16.56 18.20 -16.94
CA LEU A 72 -15.46 17.23 -16.82
C LEU A 72 -15.82 15.86 -17.41
N ALA A 73 -14.80 15.17 -17.94
CA ALA A 73 -14.93 13.79 -18.39
C ALA A 73 -15.10 12.86 -17.19
N LYS A 74 -15.79 11.73 -17.40
CA LYS A 74 -16.09 10.77 -16.31
C LYS A 74 -14.83 10.27 -15.60
N ALA A 75 -13.73 10.08 -16.34
CA ALA A 75 -12.45 9.65 -15.79
C ALA A 75 -11.79 10.73 -14.92
N GLU A 76 -11.91 12.01 -15.29
CA GLU A 76 -11.39 13.13 -14.49
C GLU A 76 -12.17 13.25 -13.19
N VAL A 77 -13.50 13.19 -13.25
CA VAL A 77 -14.37 13.21 -12.06
C VAL A 77 -14.03 12.04 -11.13
N LEU A 78 -13.85 10.83 -11.70
CA LEU A 78 -13.43 9.65 -10.95
C LEU A 78 -12.08 9.84 -10.27
N ASN A 79 -11.09 10.38 -10.98
CA ASN A 79 -9.76 10.64 -10.43
C ASN A 79 -9.81 11.69 -9.32
N ILE A 80 -10.60 12.75 -9.47
CA ILE A 80 -10.78 13.77 -8.41
C ILE A 80 -11.41 13.13 -7.16
N ILE A 81 -12.42 12.27 -7.32
CA ILE A 81 -13.05 11.57 -6.19
C ILE A 81 -12.04 10.66 -5.48
N ASN A 82 -11.22 9.92 -6.23
CA ASN A 82 -10.29 8.93 -5.69
C ASN A 82 -9.05 9.56 -5.03
N ILE A 83 -8.48 10.59 -5.66
CA ILE A 83 -7.25 11.26 -5.20
C ILE A 83 -7.55 12.34 -4.16
N ARG A 84 -8.72 12.97 -4.25
CA ARG A 84 -9.12 14.13 -3.44
C ARG A 84 -8.06 15.24 -3.47
N PRO A 85 -7.81 15.86 -4.64
CA PRO A 85 -6.81 16.91 -4.81
C PRO A 85 -7.13 18.12 -3.91
N THR A 86 -6.13 18.56 -3.14
CA THR A 86 -6.24 19.74 -2.28
C THR A 86 -5.48 20.94 -2.84
N SER A 87 -4.51 20.69 -3.72
CA SER A 87 -3.75 21.74 -4.39
C SER A 87 -4.24 21.96 -5.83
N ILE A 88 -4.05 23.19 -6.31
CA ILE A 88 -4.25 23.53 -7.72
C ILE A 88 -3.35 22.68 -8.60
N ILE A 89 -2.11 22.41 -8.16
CA ILE A 89 -1.14 21.61 -8.92
C ILE A 89 -1.69 20.20 -9.17
N ASP A 90 -2.33 19.59 -8.16
CA ASP A 90 -2.91 18.26 -8.30
C ASP A 90 -4.03 18.25 -9.37
N ILE A 91 -4.84 19.32 -9.44
CA ILE A 91 -5.87 19.46 -10.47
C ILE A 91 -5.26 19.52 -11.88
N TYR A 92 -4.15 20.25 -12.05
CA TYR A 92 -3.44 20.33 -13.33
C TYR A 92 -2.92 18.95 -13.77
N THR A 93 -2.57 18.07 -12.82
CA THR A 93 -2.16 16.69 -13.17
C THR A 93 -3.32 15.78 -13.56
N ILE A 94 -4.56 16.12 -13.17
CA ILE A 94 -5.75 15.30 -13.44
C ILE A 94 -6.45 15.72 -14.74
N ILE A 95 -6.52 17.04 -15.01
CA ILE A 95 -7.23 17.59 -16.17
C ILE A 95 -6.23 17.85 -17.30
N GLU A 96 -6.35 17.07 -18.37
CA GLU A 96 -5.52 17.23 -19.56
C GLU A 96 -5.97 18.45 -20.39
N GLU A 97 -5.00 19.17 -20.97
CA GLU A 97 -5.22 20.33 -21.86
C GLU A 97 -6.19 21.38 -21.29
N GLY A 98 -6.20 21.56 -19.95
CA GLY A 98 -7.15 22.42 -19.25
C GLY A 98 -7.19 23.85 -19.75
N GLU A 99 -6.05 24.43 -20.13
CA GLU A 99 -5.96 25.78 -20.69
C GLU A 99 -6.75 25.91 -21.99
N THR A 100 -6.66 24.92 -22.88
CA THR A 100 -7.40 24.92 -24.15
C THR A 100 -8.89 24.72 -23.91
N ARG A 101 -9.25 23.89 -22.93
CA ARG A 101 -10.63 23.57 -22.59
C ARG A 101 -11.37 24.73 -21.92
N PHE A 102 -10.71 25.44 -21.02
CA PHE A 102 -11.29 26.53 -20.23
C PHE A 102 -10.95 27.92 -20.79
N GLY A 103 -10.26 27.98 -21.94
CA GLY A 103 -10.04 29.19 -22.74
C GLY A 103 -8.61 29.72 -22.66
N ASP A 104 -8.08 29.84 -21.45
CA ASP A 104 -6.70 30.24 -21.19
C ASP A 104 -6.22 29.74 -19.82
N GLU A 105 -4.92 29.93 -19.54
CA GLU A 105 -4.28 29.56 -18.28
C GLU A 105 -4.87 30.28 -17.05
N THR A 106 -5.31 31.54 -17.22
CA THR A 106 -5.89 32.32 -16.11
C THR A 106 -7.23 31.72 -15.70
N ARG A 107 -8.11 31.47 -16.68
CA ARG A 107 -9.41 30.87 -16.42
C ARG A 107 -9.30 29.44 -15.92
N PHE A 108 -8.34 28.66 -16.45
CA PHE A 108 -8.09 27.32 -15.94
C PHE A 108 -7.57 27.33 -14.50
N GLY A 109 -6.71 28.27 -14.14
CA GLY A 109 -6.26 28.47 -12.77
C GLY A 109 -7.41 28.79 -11.80
N GLU A 110 -8.34 29.65 -12.21
CA GLU A 110 -9.56 29.94 -11.44
C GLU A 110 -10.43 28.69 -11.25
N VAL A 111 -10.73 27.96 -12.34
CA VAL A 111 -11.52 26.72 -12.29
C VAL A 111 -10.84 25.67 -11.41
N SER A 112 -9.52 25.55 -11.49
CA SER A 112 -8.75 24.60 -10.68
C SER A 112 -8.84 24.94 -9.19
N LYS A 113 -8.80 26.23 -8.86
CA LYS A 113 -9.01 26.70 -7.49
C LYS A 113 -10.44 26.41 -7.00
N GLU A 114 -11.45 26.73 -7.82
CA GLU A 114 -12.85 26.44 -7.50
C GLU A 114 -13.09 24.93 -7.29
N LEU A 115 -12.46 24.08 -8.11
CA LEU A 115 -12.54 22.62 -7.98
C LEU A 115 -11.88 22.13 -6.69
N ALA A 116 -10.70 22.63 -6.32
CA ALA A 116 -10.05 22.28 -5.06
C ALA A 116 -10.90 22.69 -3.85
N GLU A 117 -11.47 23.90 -3.86
CA GLU A 117 -12.40 24.36 -2.82
C GLU A 117 -13.69 23.52 -2.78
N LEU A 118 -14.22 23.12 -3.94
CA LEU A 118 -15.37 22.23 -4.03
C LEU A 118 -15.07 20.85 -3.43
N VAL A 119 -13.90 20.29 -3.73
CA VAL A 119 -13.43 19.02 -3.16
C VAL A 119 -13.36 19.11 -1.64
N GLU A 120 -12.76 20.16 -1.09
CA GLU A 120 -12.64 20.35 0.35
C GLU A 120 -14.02 20.47 1.04
N LYS A 121 -14.96 21.15 0.39
CA LYS A 121 -16.32 21.36 0.91
C LYS A 121 -17.21 20.12 0.85
N THR A 122 -17.00 19.22 -0.11
CA THR A 122 -17.92 18.10 -0.40
C THR A 122 -17.36 16.75 -0.03
N LEU A 123 -16.06 16.53 -0.21
CA LEU A 123 -15.41 15.26 0.05
C LEU A 123 -14.70 15.30 1.41
N PRO A 124 -14.97 14.34 2.31
CA PRO A 124 -14.34 14.30 3.63
C PRO A 124 -12.82 14.07 3.53
N PRO A 125 -12.05 14.61 4.47
CA PRO A 125 -10.60 14.44 4.49
C PRO A 125 -10.19 12.97 4.68
N PRO A 126 -8.98 12.59 4.21
CA PRO A 126 -8.41 11.29 4.54
C PRO A 126 -8.24 11.12 6.06
N PRO A 127 -8.16 9.88 6.56
CA PRO A 127 -7.82 9.63 7.95
C PRO A 127 -6.49 10.30 8.28
N THR A 128 -6.44 11.03 9.39
CA THR A 128 -5.20 11.65 9.86
C THR A 128 -4.36 10.59 10.55
N ASP A 129 -3.48 9.94 9.79
CA ASP A 129 -2.46 9.09 10.39
C ASP A 129 -1.26 9.97 10.81
N PRO A 130 -0.80 9.91 12.07
CA PRO A 130 0.33 10.71 12.54
C PRO A 130 1.69 10.35 11.88
N GLU A 131 1.72 9.37 10.98
CA GLU A 131 2.93 8.83 10.35
C GLU A 131 3.06 9.12 8.84
N SER A 132 2.07 9.76 8.19
CA SER A 132 2.06 9.92 6.71
C SER A 132 2.84 11.14 6.17
N GLU A 133 3.45 11.96 7.03
CA GLU A 133 4.21 13.18 6.63
C GLU A 133 5.67 12.90 6.21
N ALA A 134 6.13 11.65 6.16
CA ALA A 134 7.55 11.32 5.92
C ALA A 134 7.87 10.76 4.51
N GLY A 135 7.00 10.96 3.52
CA GLY A 135 7.02 10.18 2.27
C GLY A 135 7.25 10.92 0.96
N ILE A 136 7.71 12.18 0.95
CA ILE A 136 8.15 12.85 -0.29
C ILE A 136 9.42 13.66 0.01
N ASN A 137 10.58 13.00 -0.04
CA ASN A 137 11.82 13.70 -0.35
C ASN A 137 12.60 12.86 -1.36
N GLU A 138 13.00 13.55 -2.41
CA GLU A 138 13.68 13.06 -3.59
C GLU A 138 15.02 12.39 -3.25
N GLY A 139 15.39 11.44 -4.11
CA GLY A 139 16.61 10.67 -3.98
C GLY A 139 17.87 11.55 -3.92
N LYS A 140 18.74 11.21 -2.97
CA LYS A 140 20.18 11.36 -3.12
C LYS A 140 20.80 9.97 -3.08
N GLU A 141 21.39 9.58 -4.21
CA GLU A 141 22.43 8.57 -4.23
C GLU A 141 23.56 9.02 -3.30
N GLU A 142 23.86 8.23 -2.27
CA GLU A 142 25.21 8.16 -1.72
C GLU A 142 25.56 6.67 -1.59
N THR A 143 26.49 6.25 -2.44
CA THR A 143 27.23 5.01 -2.35
C THR A 143 28.10 5.03 -1.11
N GLU A 144 27.90 4.10 -0.17
CA GLU A 144 28.89 3.80 0.85
C GLU A 144 29.24 2.31 0.83
N ASN A 145 30.52 2.07 0.52
CA ASN A 145 31.22 0.82 0.75
C ASN A 145 31.28 0.58 2.27
N GLU A 146 30.72 -0.54 2.74
CA GLU A 146 31.06 -1.08 4.05
C GLU A 146 31.93 -2.33 3.88
N GLU A 147 33.23 -2.15 4.11
CA GLU A 147 34.16 -3.23 4.45
C GLU A 147 33.71 -3.86 5.77
N HIS A 148 33.28 -5.12 5.71
CA HIS A 148 32.98 -5.88 6.93
C HIS A 148 34.21 -6.69 7.35
N ASN A 149 34.95 -6.12 8.32
CA ASN A 149 35.99 -6.78 9.10
C ASN A 149 35.33 -7.72 10.13
N VAL A 150 35.46 -9.03 9.95
CA VAL A 150 35.01 -10.03 10.94
C VAL A 150 36.22 -10.50 11.74
N GLU A 151 36.45 -9.84 12.88
CA GLU A 151 37.25 -10.41 13.97
C GLU A 151 36.47 -11.56 14.61
N THR A 152 37.02 -12.76 14.51
CA THR A 152 36.49 -13.97 15.14
C THR A 152 37.03 -14.06 16.56
N LYS A 153 36.15 -13.97 17.57
CA LYS A 153 36.44 -14.46 18.93
C LYS A 153 35.41 -15.50 19.31
N GLY A 154 35.91 -16.69 19.59
CA GLY A 154 35.13 -17.88 19.83
C GLY A 154 34.56 -17.98 21.25
N GLU A 155 33.60 -18.88 21.37
CA GLU A 155 33.32 -19.62 22.59
C GLU A 155 33.29 -21.11 22.26
N GLU A 156 33.95 -21.89 23.11
CA GLU A 156 34.06 -23.34 23.10
C GLU A 156 32.70 -24.02 23.32
N GLN A 157 32.50 -25.18 22.69
CA GLN A 157 32.33 -26.47 23.37
C GLN A 157 32.10 -27.59 22.35
N THR A 158 33.11 -28.41 22.13
CA THR A 158 32.93 -29.79 21.66
C THR A 158 33.85 -30.73 22.42
N LYS A 159 33.27 -31.88 22.73
CA LYS A 159 33.65 -32.86 23.75
C LYS A 159 34.98 -33.58 23.48
N GLU A 160 35.55 -33.99 24.61
CA GLU A 160 36.74 -34.83 24.82
C GLU A 160 36.75 -36.15 24.04
N GLY A 161 37.97 -36.62 23.78
CA GLY A 161 38.26 -38.01 23.46
C GLY A 161 39.64 -38.18 22.84
N ASN A 162 40.72 -37.85 23.58
CA ASN A 162 42.08 -38.17 23.17
C ASN A 162 42.47 -39.54 23.74
N ASP A 163 42.84 -40.44 22.84
CA ASP A 163 43.39 -41.77 23.07
C ASP A 163 44.88 -41.62 23.45
N ASP A 164 45.24 -42.05 24.65
CA ASP A 164 46.59 -42.03 25.18
C ASP A 164 47.09 -43.48 25.29
N GLY A 165 48.01 -43.83 24.40
CA GLY A 165 48.67 -45.13 24.40
C GLY A 165 49.65 -45.26 25.57
N LYS A 166 49.40 -46.23 26.44
CA LYS A 166 50.44 -46.92 27.23
C LYS A 166 50.09 -48.40 27.37
N GLU A 167 51.01 -49.23 26.89
CA GLU A 167 51.10 -50.65 27.20
C GLU A 167 51.26 -50.86 28.70
N GLU A 168 50.49 -51.77 29.28
CA GLU A 168 51.06 -52.76 30.20
C GLU A 168 50.25 -54.07 30.19
N THR A 169 51.02 -55.15 30.16
CA THR A 169 50.73 -56.58 30.06
C THR A 169 49.74 -57.13 31.10
N VAL A 170 49.09 -58.28 30.77
CA VAL A 170 49.19 -59.57 31.53
C VAL A 170 48.19 -60.64 31.01
N VAL A 171 48.72 -61.86 30.80
CA VAL A 171 48.14 -63.23 30.67
C VAL A 171 46.98 -63.48 29.69
N GLY A 172 47.01 -64.46 28.78
CA GLY A 172 47.58 -65.80 28.88
C GLY A 172 46.45 -66.84 29.01
N GLU A 173 46.13 -67.51 27.88
CA GLU A 173 45.60 -68.88 27.76
C GLU A 173 44.13 -69.23 28.08
N LEU A 174 43.39 -69.68 27.04
CA LEU A 174 42.92 -71.07 26.79
C LEU A 174 41.53 -71.14 26.13
N MET A 175 41.50 -71.70 24.91
CA MET A 175 40.41 -72.45 24.21
C MET A 175 40.93 -72.64 22.76
N ASP A 176 40.90 -73.78 22.10
CA ASP A 176 40.19 -75.03 22.31
C ASP A 176 40.89 -76.15 21.50
N THR A 177 40.48 -77.37 21.80
CA THR A 177 40.78 -78.66 21.19
C THR A 177 40.85 -78.71 19.65
N SER A 178 41.89 -79.35 19.11
CA SER A 178 41.86 -80.54 18.21
C SER A 178 43.20 -80.72 17.48
#